data_AF-A0A0N0SMV0-F1
#
_entry.id   AF-A0A0N0SMV0-F1
#
_cell.length_a   1.000
_cell.length_b   1.000
_cell.length_c   1.000
_cell.angle_alpha   90.00
_cell.angle_beta   90.00
_cell.angle_gamma   90.00
#
_symmetry.space_group_name_H-M   'P 1'
#
loop_
_entity.id
_entity.type
_entity.pdbx_description
1 polymer ?
#
loop_
_entity_poly.entity_id
_entity_poly.type
_entity_poly.pdbx_seq_one_letter_code
_entity_poly.pdbx_strand_id
1 'polypeptide(L)'
;MSTGDMRDVMRLLTAVERTEKQERVLGVVRERCAKTDARFREEDIDLGVSVGQALDELIEGAPSVETSPAYTHAFHEVVASHFSDTTDLGSWRRPSWFHRMDDELARHGVPSDLLPGVFLFSGPPVRLPHPGDAFPAIGTLPTRRAAALADAYDAVLDRLDPEYQDTARKFAELMRFEAEEWESSRQLGQTLDTIFFWFG
;
A
#
# COMPACT_ATOMS: atom_id res chain seq x y z
N MET A 1 0.90 0.43 7.09
CA MET A 1 0.31 1.56 6.34
C MET A 1 1.29 2.71 6.35
N SER A 2 1.41 3.46 5.27
CA SER A 2 2.22 4.67 5.20
C SER A 2 1.58 5.70 4.27
N THR A 3 2.00 6.96 4.36
CA THR A 3 1.45 8.06 3.55
C THR A 3 2.56 8.75 2.78
N GLY A 4 2.31 9.10 1.52
CA GLY A 4 3.33 9.61 0.62
C GLY A 4 2.78 10.18 -0.68
N ASP A 5 3.70 10.66 -1.53
CA ASP A 5 3.37 11.10 -2.89
C ASP A 5 3.65 9.98 -3.88
N MET A 6 2.59 9.35 -4.38
CA MET A 6 2.73 8.24 -5.34
C MET A 6 3.29 8.72 -6.68
N ARG A 7 3.22 10.01 -7.00
CA ARG A 7 3.78 10.57 -8.24
C ARG A 7 5.30 10.51 -8.22
N ASP A 8 5.93 10.63 -7.06
CA ASP A 8 7.38 10.52 -6.95
C ASP A 8 7.84 9.06 -7.17
N VAL A 9 7.10 8.09 -6.64
CA VAL A 9 7.30 6.65 -6.94
C VAL A 9 7.18 6.40 -8.45
N MET A 10 6.08 6.89 -9.05
CA MET A 10 5.85 6.75 -10.48
C MET A 10 6.94 7.42 -11.32
N ARG A 11 7.35 8.63 -10.96
CA ARG A 11 8.42 9.35 -11.64
C ARG A 11 9.75 8.61 -11.54
N LEU A 12 10.02 7.92 -10.44
CA LEU A 12 11.25 7.13 -10.30
C LEU A 12 11.25 5.92 -11.25
N LEU A 13 10.11 5.23 -11.36
CA LEU A 13 9.96 4.05 -12.22
C LEU A 13 9.91 4.39 -13.71
N THR A 14 9.26 5.49 -14.10
CA THR A 14 9.02 5.80 -15.52
C THR A 14 9.95 6.88 -16.10
N ALA A 15 10.97 7.32 -15.37
CA ALA A 15 11.90 8.33 -15.87
C ALA A 15 12.77 7.79 -17.01
N VAL A 16 12.73 8.47 -18.17
CA VAL A 16 13.58 8.18 -19.33
C VAL A 16 15.03 8.59 -19.05
N GLU A 17 15.23 9.78 -18.48
CA GLU A 17 16.52 10.26 -17.97
C GLU A 17 16.39 10.54 -16.48
N ARG A 18 17.24 9.91 -15.68
CA ARG A 18 17.22 10.05 -14.22
C ARG A 18 18.18 11.13 -13.77
N THR A 19 17.71 11.93 -12.82
CA THR A 19 18.54 12.88 -12.09
C THR A 19 19.48 12.15 -11.13
N GLU A 20 20.58 12.80 -10.71
CA GLU A 20 21.47 12.24 -9.67
C GLU A 20 20.73 11.91 -8.37
N LYS A 21 19.69 12.70 -8.02
CA LYS A 21 18.87 12.43 -6.84
C LYS A 21 18.10 11.11 -7.01
N GLN A 22 17.50 10.88 -8.18
CA GLN A 22 16.79 9.64 -8.48
C GLN A 22 17.74 8.43 -8.48
N GLU A 23 18.95 8.57 -9.03
CA GLU A 23 19.95 7.50 -8.99
C GLU A 23 20.40 7.18 -7.56
N ARG A 24 20.60 8.20 -6.71
CA ARG A 24 20.89 7.97 -5.28
C ARG A 24 19.76 7.23 -4.58
N VAL A 25 18.50 7.59 -4.84
CA VAL A 25 17.34 6.90 -4.27
C VAL A 25 17.28 5.45 -4.76
N LEU A 26 17.49 5.20 -6.06
CA LEU A 26 17.54 3.84 -6.60
C LEU A 26 18.67 3.00 -5.99
N GLY A 27 19.81 3.59 -5.67
CA GLY A 27 20.86 2.91 -4.92
C GLY A 27 20.36 2.37 -3.57
N VAL A 28 19.64 3.20 -2.81
CA VAL A 28 19.02 2.78 -1.54
C VAL A 28 17.95 1.70 -1.76
N VAL A 29 17.10 1.84 -2.78
CA VAL A 29 16.08 0.83 -3.09
C VAL A 29 16.73 -0.51 -3.44
N ARG A 30 17.77 -0.51 -4.28
CA ARG A 30 18.52 -1.73 -4.65
C ARG A 30 19.13 -2.41 -3.43
N GLU A 31 19.70 -1.65 -2.50
CA GLU A 31 20.20 -2.21 -1.23
C GLU A 31 19.10 -2.86 -0.39
N ARG A 32 17.89 -2.27 -0.36
CA ARG A 32 16.74 -2.86 0.34
C ARG A 32 16.25 -4.14 -0.35
N CYS A 33 16.12 -4.14 -1.68
CA CYS A 33 15.79 -5.35 -2.45
C CYS A 33 16.79 -6.48 -2.19
N ALA A 34 18.10 -6.16 -2.17
CA ALA A 34 19.14 -7.15 -1.88
C ALA A 34 19.04 -7.74 -0.46
N LYS A 35 18.63 -6.94 0.53
CA LYS A 35 18.34 -7.44 1.89
C LYS A 35 17.13 -8.36 1.91
N THR A 36 16.06 -8.02 1.17
CA THR A 36 14.88 -8.87 1.04
C THR A 36 15.22 -10.20 0.36
N ASP A 37 16.03 -10.18 -0.71
CA ASP A 37 16.53 -11.38 -1.36
C ASP A 37 17.40 -12.25 -0.43
N ALA A 38 18.25 -11.63 0.39
CA ALA A 38 19.06 -12.35 1.36
C ALA A 38 18.19 -13.05 2.41
N ARG A 39 17.17 -12.35 2.94
CA ARG A 39 16.21 -12.92 3.89
C ARG A 39 15.43 -14.09 3.29
N PHE A 40 14.92 -13.96 2.07
CA PHE A 40 14.21 -15.07 1.42
C PHE A 40 15.10 -16.28 1.18
N ARG A 41 16.37 -16.08 0.86
CA ARG A 41 17.34 -17.18 0.77
C ARG A 41 17.55 -17.88 2.10
N GLU A 42 17.59 -17.14 3.22
CA GLU A 42 17.68 -17.72 4.56
C GLU A 42 16.42 -18.50 4.96
N GLU A 43 15.26 -18.06 4.47
CA GLU A 43 13.95 -18.68 4.72
C GLU A 43 13.59 -19.80 3.69
N ASP A 44 14.47 -20.10 2.73
CA ASP A 44 14.27 -21.05 1.61
C ASP A 44 13.01 -20.73 0.76
N ILE A 45 12.74 -19.44 0.57
CA ILE A 45 11.65 -18.92 -0.25
C ILE A 45 12.16 -18.65 -1.67
N ASP A 46 11.62 -19.36 -2.66
CA ASP A 46 11.90 -19.16 -4.08
C ASP A 46 10.72 -18.46 -4.78
N LEU A 47 10.99 -17.28 -5.34
CA LEU A 47 10.00 -16.48 -6.08
C LEU A 47 10.15 -16.61 -7.61
N GLY A 48 11.07 -17.43 -8.09
CA GLY A 48 11.45 -17.61 -9.50
C GLY A 48 12.26 -16.44 -10.10
N VAL A 49 12.04 -15.22 -9.62
CA VAL A 49 12.79 -14.00 -9.95
C VAL A 49 13.16 -13.32 -8.62
N SER A 50 14.38 -12.79 -8.51
CA SER A 50 14.77 -12.06 -7.30
C SER A 50 14.09 -10.70 -7.22
N VAL A 51 13.91 -10.16 -6.02
CA VAL A 51 13.34 -8.82 -5.80
C VAL A 51 14.24 -7.75 -6.45
N GLY A 52 15.56 -7.91 -6.40
CA GLY A 52 16.50 -7.03 -7.10
C GLY A 52 16.33 -7.06 -8.63
N GLN A 53 16.20 -8.25 -9.22
CA GLN A 53 15.96 -8.38 -10.66
C GLN A 53 14.60 -7.79 -11.05
N ALA A 54 13.56 -8.07 -10.27
CA ALA A 54 12.23 -7.52 -10.51
C ALA A 54 12.23 -5.98 -10.46
N LEU A 55 13.03 -5.35 -9.58
CA LEU A 55 13.19 -3.90 -9.56
C LEU A 55 13.78 -3.37 -10.88
N ASP A 56 14.89 -3.96 -11.35
CA ASP A 56 15.53 -3.49 -12.59
C ASP A 56 14.59 -3.69 -13.80
N GLU A 57 13.85 -4.80 -13.86
CA GLU A 57 12.85 -5.03 -14.92
C GLU A 57 11.66 -4.06 -14.87
N LEU A 58 11.22 -3.65 -13.66
CA LEU A 58 10.18 -2.61 -13.51
C LEU A 58 10.66 -1.25 -14.00
N ILE A 59 11.93 -0.94 -13.75
CA ILE A 59 12.59 0.29 -14.18
C ILE A 59 12.75 0.32 -15.70
N GLU A 60 13.03 -0.84 -16.31
CA GLU A 60 13.12 -1.00 -17.77
C GLU A 60 11.74 -1.10 -18.43
N GLY A 61 10.68 -1.39 -17.66
CA GLY A 61 9.33 -1.58 -18.16
C GLY A 61 9.14 -2.89 -18.93
N ALA A 62 9.99 -3.89 -18.66
CA ALA A 62 10.01 -5.17 -19.38
C ALA A 62 10.07 -6.36 -18.42
N PRO A 63 8.96 -6.69 -17.71
CA PRO A 63 8.91 -7.90 -16.89
C PRO A 63 9.19 -9.16 -17.70
N SER A 64 10.06 -10.02 -17.20
CA SER A 64 10.42 -11.30 -17.82
C SER A 64 9.41 -12.41 -17.57
N VAL A 65 8.58 -12.28 -16.54
CA VAL A 65 7.51 -13.24 -16.21
C VAL A 65 6.17 -12.53 -15.94
N GLU A 66 5.08 -13.23 -16.25
CA GLU A 66 3.71 -12.73 -16.03
C GLU A 66 3.20 -12.97 -14.61
N THR A 67 3.88 -13.84 -13.84
CA THR A 67 3.46 -14.20 -12.47
C THR A 67 4.68 -14.37 -11.56
N SER A 68 4.85 -13.45 -10.62
CA SER A 68 5.81 -13.55 -9.52
C SER A 68 5.52 -12.47 -8.45
N PRO A 69 5.52 -12.81 -7.16
CA PRO A 69 5.37 -11.82 -6.09
C PRO A 69 6.60 -10.91 -5.92
N ALA A 70 7.72 -11.22 -6.58
CA ALA A 70 8.95 -10.42 -6.52
C ALA A 70 8.74 -8.97 -6.99
N TYR A 71 7.89 -8.75 -8.00
CA TYR A 71 7.54 -7.41 -8.48
C TYR A 71 6.75 -6.61 -7.46
N THR A 72 5.87 -7.26 -6.71
CA THR A 72 5.11 -6.64 -5.62
C THR A 72 6.04 -6.22 -4.47
N HIS A 73 7.02 -7.06 -4.12
CA HIS A 73 8.08 -6.70 -3.16
C HIS A 73 8.95 -5.54 -3.68
N ALA A 74 9.41 -5.60 -4.92
CA ALA A 74 10.23 -4.54 -5.51
C ALA A 74 9.49 -3.20 -5.53
N PHE A 75 8.22 -3.20 -5.93
CA PHE A 75 7.38 -2.01 -5.88
C PHE A 75 7.22 -1.46 -4.46
N HIS A 76 7.03 -2.32 -3.47
CA HIS A 76 6.97 -1.91 -2.07
C HIS A 76 8.25 -1.24 -1.58
N GLU A 77 9.44 -1.76 -1.94
CA GLU A 77 10.71 -1.14 -1.54
C GLU A 77 10.89 0.26 -2.15
N VAL A 78 10.38 0.48 -3.36
CA VAL A 78 10.31 1.80 -3.98
C VAL A 78 9.38 2.71 -3.19
N VAL A 79 8.15 2.26 -2.90
CA VAL A 79 7.17 3.03 -2.12
C VAL A 79 7.73 3.40 -0.74
N ALA A 80 8.33 2.45 -0.03
CA ALA A 80 8.92 2.65 1.30
C ALA A 80 10.10 3.64 1.31
N SER A 81 10.63 4.02 0.14
CA SER A 81 11.69 5.04 0.02
C SER A 81 11.14 6.46 -0.19
N HIS A 82 9.82 6.58 -0.44
CA HIS A 82 9.12 7.84 -0.71
C HIS A 82 7.99 8.14 0.28
N PHE A 83 7.58 7.15 1.07
CA PHE A 83 6.47 7.25 2.01
C PHE A 83 7.00 7.39 3.44
N SER A 84 6.12 7.84 4.34
CA SER A 84 6.39 7.91 5.78
C SER A 84 6.77 6.55 6.37
N ASP A 85 7.24 6.57 7.62
CA ASP A 85 7.40 5.35 8.41
C ASP A 85 6.09 4.56 8.47
N THR A 86 6.23 3.24 8.55
CA THR A 86 5.09 2.32 8.47
C THR A 86 4.41 2.21 9.83
N THR A 87 3.12 2.51 9.87
CA THR A 87 2.23 2.19 10.99
C THR A 87 1.75 0.74 10.86
N ASP A 88 2.07 -0.09 11.85
CA ASP A 88 1.56 -1.46 11.94
C ASP A 88 0.09 -1.45 12.36
N LEU A 89 -0.76 -2.03 11.52
CA LEU A 89 -2.19 -2.13 11.76
C LEU A 89 -2.57 -3.44 12.46
N GLY A 90 -1.58 -4.25 12.83
CA GLY A 90 -1.72 -5.51 13.52
C GLY A 90 -2.01 -6.67 12.58
N SER A 91 -2.07 -7.87 13.15
CA SER A 91 -2.39 -9.08 12.39
C SER A 91 -3.89 -9.26 12.28
N TRP A 92 -4.40 -9.33 11.05
CA TRP A 92 -5.80 -9.68 10.78
C TRP A 92 -5.94 -11.14 10.38
N ARG A 93 -7.16 -11.68 10.55
CA ARG A 93 -7.42 -13.12 10.36
C ARG A 93 -7.08 -13.60 8.95
N ARG A 94 -7.82 -13.11 7.94
CA ARG A 94 -7.73 -13.48 6.52
C ARG A 94 -8.31 -12.35 5.66
N PRO A 95 -7.83 -12.14 4.41
CA PRO A 95 -8.39 -11.14 3.50
C PRO A 95 -9.91 -11.26 3.33
N SER A 96 -10.44 -12.48 3.27
CA SER A 96 -11.87 -12.75 3.14
C SER A 96 -12.74 -12.21 4.29
N TRP A 97 -12.15 -11.89 5.44
CA TRP A 97 -12.87 -11.23 6.54
C TRP A 97 -13.28 -9.81 6.18
N PHE A 98 -12.47 -9.08 5.40
CA PHE A 98 -12.81 -7.73 4.95
C PHE A 98 -14.02 -7.71 4.01
N HIS A 99 -14.25 -8.75 3.21
CA HIS A 99 -15.48 -8.84 2.41
C HIS A 99 -16.75 -8.97 3.26
N ARG A 100 -16.67 -9.61 4.44
CA ARG A 100 -17.80 -9.63 5.38
C ARG A 100 -18.00 -8.28 6.06
N MET A 101 -16.90 -7.59 6.33
CA MET A 101 -16.93 -6.22 6.84
C MET A 101 -17.51 -5.24 5.79
N ASP A 102 -17.17 -5.42 4.50
CA ASP A 102 -17.75 -4.66 3.38
C ASP A 102 -19.28 -4.78 3.39
N ASP A 103 -19.79 -6.02 3.45
CA ASP A 103 -21.22 -6.29 3.50
C ASP A 103 -21.89 -5.61 4.71
N GLU A 104 -21.27 -5.69 5.89
CA GLU A 104 -21.80 -5.07 7.10
C GLU A 104 -21.83 -3.55 7.02
N LEU A 105 -20.71 -2.92 6.62
CA LEU A 105 -20.63 -1.47 6.45
C LEU A 105 -21.62 -0.96 5.39
N ALA A 106 -21.76 -1.70 4.28
CA ALA A 106 -22.69 -1.35 3.21
C ALA A 106 -24.16 -1.41 3.69
N ARG A 107 -24.53 -2.38 4.53
CA ARG A 107 -25.89 -2.46 5.13
C ARG A 107 -26.24 -1.22 5.95
N HIS A 108 -25.26 -0.59 6.58
CA HIS A 108 -25.46 0.63 7.37
C HIS A 108 -25.24 1.92 6.58
N GLY A 109 -25.05 1.83 5.26
CA GLY A 109 -25.03 2.95 4.33
C GLY A 109 -23.65 3.55 4.07
N VAL A 110 -22.56 2.85 4.40
CA VAL A 110 -21.21 3.30 4.04
C VAL A 110 -21.03 3.25 2.51
N PRO A 111 -20.55 4.33 1.87
CA PRO A 111 -20.30 4.36 0.43
C PRO A 111 -19.36 3.25 -0.05
N SER A 112 -19.63 2.69 -1.23
CA SER A 112 -18.87 1.56 -1.77
C SER A 112 -17.37 1.87 -1.97
N ASP A 113 -17.04 3.12 -2.28
CA ASP A 113 -15.66 3.57 -2.48
C ASP A 113 -14.87 3.76 -1.16
N LEU A 114 -15.53 3.60 -0.01
CA LEU A 114 -14.94 3.66 1.33
C LEU A 114 -14.95 2.30 2.04
N LEU A 115 -15.37 1.23 1.36
CA LEU A 115 -15.36 -0.13 1.92
C LEU A 115 -13.93 -0.69 1.94
N PRO A 116 -13.55 -1.42 3.01
CA PRO A 116 -12.17 -1.88 3.20
C PRO A 116 -11.67 -2.76 2.06
N GLY A 117 -12.49 -3.66 1.52
CA GLY A 117 -12.10 -4.50 0.40
C GLY A 117 -11.68 -3.70 -0.85
N VAL A 118 -12.25 -2.52 -1.04
CA VAL A 118 -11.96 -1.67 -2.20
C VAL A 118 -10.61 -1.00 -2.10
N PHE A 119 -10.23 -0.47 -0.93
CA PHE A 119 -8.96 0.25 -0.79
C PHE A 119 -7.80 -0.60 -0.26
N LEU A 120 -8.06 -1.70 0.47
CA LEU A 120 -7.01 -2.58 1.00
C LEU A 120 -6.45 -3.52 -0.08
N PHE A 121 -7.24 -3.81 -1.12
CA PHE A 121 -6.88 -4.75 -2.19
C PHE A 121 -7.03 -4.13 -3.58
N SER A 122 -6.97 -2.80 -3.70
CA SER A 122 -7.03 -2.10 -5.00
C SER A 122 -5.83 -2.41 -5.90
N GLY A 123 -4.75 -2.96 -5.34
CA GLY A 123 -3.51 -3.18 -6.04
C GLY A 123 -2.67 -1.90 -6.23
N PRO A 124 -1.48 -2.04 -6.82
CA PRO A 124 -0.63 -0.91 -7.16
C PRO A 124 -1.25 -0.08 -8.30
N PRO A 125 -0.93 1.22 -8.40
CA PRO A 125 -1.39 2.10 -9.49
C PRO A 125 -0.72 1.80 -10.84
N VAL A 126 0.16 0.81 -10.88
CA VAL A 126 0.85 0.30 -12.08
C VAL A 126 0.51 -1.14 -12.29
N ARG A 127 0.53 -1.57 -13.56
CA ARG A 127 0.42 -2.99 -13.87
C ARG A 127 1.72 -3.70 -13.46
N LEU A 128 1.64 -4.50 -12.41
CA LEU A 128 2.68 -5.45 -12.07
C LEU A 128 2.28 -6.85 -12.58
N PRO A 129 3.26 -7.74 -12.84
CA PRO A 129 3.01 -9.17 -12.92
C PRO A 129 2.17 -9.66 -11.74
N HIS A 130 1.29 -10.61 -11.99
CA HIS A 130 0.39 -11.10 -10.95
C HIS A 130 1.20 -11.81 -9.84
N PRO A 131 0.93 -11.59 -8.54
CA PRO A 131 1.68 -12.28 -7.49
C PRO A 131 1.37 -13.78 -7.40
N GLY A 132 0.34 -14.27 -8.11
CA GLY A 132 -0.18 -15.62 -7.98
C GLY A 132 -1.11 -15.75 -6.77
N ASP A 133 -1.24 -16.96 -6.22
CA ASP A 133 -1.97 -17.22 -4.96
C ASP A 133 -1.18 -16.76 -3.72
N ALA A 134 -0.01 -16.12 -3.91
CA ALA A 134 0.90 -15.71 -2.86
C ALA A 134 0.60 -14.30 -2.34
N PHE A 135 0.89 -14.09 -1.06
CA PHE A 135 1.19 -12.76 -0.52
C PHE A 135 2.51 -12.26 -1.10
N PRO A 136 2.70 -10.95 -1.28
CA PRO A 136 1.95 -9.87 -0.63
C PRO A 136 0.83 -9.23 -1.46
N ALA A 137 -0.11 -8.56 -0.79
CA ALA A 137 -1.16 -7.74 -1.39
C ALA A 137 -0.94 -6.25 -1.11
N ILE A 138 -1.37 -5.41 -2.06
CA ILE A 138 -1.24 -3.96 -2.00
C ILE A 138 -2.62 -3.32 -2.03
N GLY A 139 -2.78 -2.30 -1.18
CA GLY A 139 -3.92 -1.40 -1.20
C GLY A 139 -3.49 0.06 -1.29
N THR A 140 -4.36 0.89 -1.85
CA THR A 140 -4.17 2.33 -1.96
C THR A 140 -5.48 3.07 -1.70
N LEU A 141 -5.39 4.17 -0.95
CA LEU A 141 -6.48 5.12 -0.73
C LEU A 141 -5.97 6.54 -0.99
N PRO A 142 -6.64 7.37 -1.82
CA PRO A 142 -6.27 8.77 -1.95
C PRO A 142 -6.39 9.49 -0.61
N THR A 143 -5.35 10.18 -0.14
CA THR A 143 -5.32 10.78 1.21
C THR A 143 -6.49 11.73 1.46
N ARG A 144 -6.95 12.45 0.42
CA ARG A 144 -8.15 13.31 0.46
C ARG A 144 -9.45 12.59 0.88
N ARG A 145 -9.48 11.26 0.86
CA ARG A 145 -10.63 10.43 1.27
C ARG A 145 -10.57 10.00 2.73
N ALA A 146 -9.44 10.20 3.42
CA ALA A 146 -9.24 9.74 4.79
C ALA A 146 -10.31 10.31 5.75
N ALA A 147 -10.56 11.62 5.71
CA ALA A 147 -11.61 12.25 6.52
C ALA A 147 -13.00 11.65 6.25
N ALA A 148 -13.35 11.48 4.97
CA ALA A 148 -14.65 10.92 4.58
C ALA A 148 -14.83 9.47 5.05
N LEU A 149 -13.74 8.67 5.02
CA LEU A 149 -13.75 7.31 5.56
C LEU A 149 -13.97 7.33 7.07
N ALA A 150 -13.20 8.14 7.80
CA ALA A 150 -13.32 8.25 9.25
C ALA A 150 -14.74 8.63 9.67
N ASP A 151 -15.31 9.66 9.04
CA ASP A 151 -16.66 10.14 9.34
C ASP A 151 -17.73 9.09 9.01
N ALA A 152 -17.58 8.37 7.88
CA ALA A 152 -18.50 7.32 7.50
C ALA A 152 -18.49 6.14 8.49
N TYR A 153 -17.32 5.78 9.00
CA TYR A 153 -17.16 4.66 9.93
C TYR A 153 -17.64 5.04 11.33
N ASP A 154 -17.29 6.23 11.82
CA ASP A 154 -17.79 6.75 13.11
C ASP A 154 -19.33 6.80 13.14
N ALA A 155 -19.96 7.24 12.04
CA ALA A 155 -21.42 7.38 11.96
C ALA A 155 -22.20 6.05 12.04
N VAL A 156 -21.54 4.92 11.77
CA VAL A 156 -22.16 3.58 11.81
C VAL A 156 -21.64 2.73 12.96
N LEU A 157 -20.60 3.16 13.67
CA LEU A 157 -19.83 2.34 14.61
C LEU A 157 -20.69 1.61 15.65
N ASP A 158 -21.61 2.34 16.30
CA ASP A 158 -22.49 1.78 17.34
C ASP A 158 -23.59 0.84 16.80
N ARG A 159 -23.77 0.80 15.47
CA ARG A 159 -24.77 -0.03 14.78
C ARG A 159 -24.18 -1.28 14.15
N LEU A 160 -22.85 -1.36 14.01
CA LEU A 160 -22.17 -2.55 13.48
C LEU A 160 -22.30 -3.71 14.46
N ASP A 161 -22.33 -4.94 13.94
CA ASP A 161 -22.11 -6.13 14.76
C ASP A 161 -20.82 -5.97 15.60
N PRO A 162 -20.85 -6.29 16.92
CA PRO A 162 -19.69 -6.18 17.80
C PRO A 162 -18.40 -6.78 17.25
N GLU A 163 -18.47 -7.81 16.38
CA GLU A 163 -17.28 -8.40 15.77
C GLU A 163 -16.50 -7.45 14.84
N TYR A 164 -17.15 -6.41 14.30
CA TYR A 164 -16.53 -5.44 13.38
C TYR A 164 -16.17 -4.10 14.02
N GLN A 165 -16.75 -3.77 15.18
CA GLN A 165 -16.63 -2.46 15.80
C GLN A 165 -15.18 -2.06 16.08
N ASP A 166 -14.38 -2.95 16.66
CA ASP A 166 -12.99 -2.63 17.02
C ASP A 166 -12.13 -2.30 15.78
N THR A 167 -12.34 -3.03 14.69
CA THR A 167 -11.61 -2.77 13.45
C THR A 167 -12.10 -1.50 12.76
N ALA A 168 -13.42 -1.28 12.72
CA ALA A 168 -13.99 -0.04 12.18
C ALA A 168 -13.49 1.19 12.95
N ARG A 169 -13.47 1.11 14.28
CA ARG A 169 -12.92 2.16 15.16
C ARG A 169 -11.46 2.43 14.85
N LYS A 170 -10.64 1.37 14.75
CA LYS A 170 -9.21 1.52 14.44
C LYS A 170 -8.98 2.18 13.07
N PHE A 171 -9.76 1.83 12.05
CA PHE A 171 -9.70 2.51 10.76
C PHE A 171 -10.12 3.98 10.85
N ALA A 172 -11.21 4.28 11.57
CA ALA A 172 -11.69 5.65 11.72
C ALA A 172 -10.67 6.55 12.43
N GLU A 173 -10.12 6.09 13.57
CA GLU A 173 -9.09 6.79 14.32
C GLU A 173 -7.85 7.09 13.47
N LEU A 174 -7.36 6.08 12.75
CA LEU A 174 -6.18 6.21 11.91
C LEU A 174 -6.42 7.15 10.71
N MET A 175 -7.55 7.00 10.02
CA MET A 175 -7.87 7.85 8.88
C MET A 175 -8.12 9.31 9.30
N ARG A 176 -8.61 9.54 10.52
CA ARG A 176 -8.71 10.89 11.09
C ARG A 176 -7.33 11.49 11.33
N PHE A 177 -6.41 10.74 11.94
CA PHE A 177 -5.02 11.16 12.09
C PHE A 177 -4.37 11.51 10.75
N GLU A 178 -4.47 10.63 9.75
CA GLU A 178 -3.91 10.87 8.40
C GLU A 178 -4.54 12.08 7.71
N ALA A 179 -5.83 12.36 7.93
CA ALA A 179 -6.50 13.54 7.38
C ALA A 179 -5.97 14.85 8.00
N GLU A 180 -5.73 14.86 9.31
CA GLU A 180 -5.18 16.01 10.05
C GLU A 180 -3.73 16.29 9.65
N GLU A 181 -2.91 15.25 9.55
CA GLU A 181 -1.52 15.35 9.06
C GLU A 181 -1.49 15.84 7.61
N TRP A 182 -2.37 15.31 6.75
CA TRP A 182 -2.45 15.73 5.35
C TRP A 182 -2.79 17.22 5.19
N GLU A 183 -3.77 17.72 5.93
CA GLU A 183 -4.15 19.13 5.86
C GLU A 183 -3.00 20.03 6.36
N SER A 184 -2.30 19.60 7.40
CA SER A 184 -1.10 20.29 7.92
C SER A 184 0.04 20.30 6.91
N SER A 185 0.34 19.15 6.28
CA SER A 185 1.33 19.00 5.22
C SER A 185 1.03 19.86 3.99
N ARG A 186 -0.26 19.99 3.62
CA ARG A 186 -0.68 20.87 2.51
C ARG A 186 -0.41 22.34 2.79
N GLN A 187 -0.57 22.80 4.03
CA GLN A 187 -0.22 24.18 4.42
C GLN A 187 1.28 24.45 4.28
N LEU A 188 2.12 23.40 4.36
CA LEU A 188 3.56 23.45 4.12
C LEU A 188 3.95 23.22 2.64
N GLY A 189 2.98 23.10 1.74
CA GLY A 189 3.21 22.90 0.30
C GLY A 189 3.56 21.47 -0.12
N GLN A 190 3.35 20.48 0.75
CA GLN A 190 3.58 19.07 0.44
C GLN A 190 2.40 18.45 -0.34
N THR A 191 2.69 17.37 -1.08
CA THR A 191 1.75 16.70 -2.00
C THR A 191 1.53 15.23 -1.64
N LEU A 192 1.44 14.91 -0.35
CA LEU A 192 1.16 13.55 0.13
C LEU A 192 -0.26 13.12 -0.31
N ASP A 193 -0.38 12.42 -1.44
CA ASP A 193 -1.65 12.19 -2.12
C ASP A 193 -2.21 10.78 -1.95
N THR A 194 -1.42 9.87 -1.39
CA THR A 194 -1.74 8.46 -1.27
C THR A 194 -1.43 7.90 0.11
N ILE A 195 -2.38 7.16 0.67
CA ILE A 195 -2.19 6.22 1.78
C ILE A 195 -1.99 4.83 1.18
N PHE A 196 -0.90 4.17 1.56
CA PHE A 196 -0.47 2.88 1.05
C PHE A 196 -0.64 1.78 2.12
N PHE A 197 -1.22 0.66 1.72
CA PHE A 197 -1.43 -0.52 2.55
C PHE A 197 -0.60 -1.68 2.01
N TRP A 198 0.20 -2.28 2.91
CA TRP A 198 1.01 -3.46 2.63
C TRP A 198 0.50 -4.64 3.46
N PHE A 199 0.26 -5.76 2.79
CA PHE A 199 -0.06 -7.05 3.42
C PHE A 199 0.97 -8.07 2.98
N GLY A 200 1.97 -8.35 3.82
CA GLY A 200 3.03 -9.31 3.53
C GLY A 200 3.40 -10.15 4.73
#